data_AF-A0A3B4ETD0-F1
#
_entry.id   AF-A0A3B4ETD0-F1
#
_cell.length_a   1.000
_cell.length_b   1.000
_cell.length_c   1.000
_cell.angle_alpha   90.00
_cell.angle_beta   90.00
_cell.angle_gamma   90.00
#
_symmetry.space_group_name_H-M   'P 1'
#
loop_
_entity.id
_entity.type
_entity.pdbx_description
1 polymer ?
#
loop_
_entity_poly.entity_id
_entity_poly.type
_entity_poly.pdbx_seq_one_letter_code
_entity_poly.pdbx_strand_id
1 'polypeptide(L)'
;MWLIALLVPLLPTIFMVSSLYCGIVSILCHQALAWALRLVGGEACVKSTHVFVFSNCTHGKGDSVLETFDLYAETHQSLCIGPQIGEILDDVVKSVRPLWVLELRMHCGYSSGRLLRLLPHGGRLITVVLDPVTADLGEEIILVAGFKFLPSSAEAIPTLNSFSDGINLVLMDHDSQQYLLDLLALEREELLCPSGSRDPASRATTITHKPACSLFTLGL
;
A
#
# COMPACT_ATOMS: atom_id res chain seq x y z
N MET A 1 37.54 49.77 -13.38
CA MET A 1 36.30 50.11 -12.66
C MET A 1 35.04 49.50 -13.30
N TRP A 2 34.93 49.45 -14.64
CA TRP A 2 33.76 48.90 -15.34
C TRP A 2 33.54 47.38 -15.16
N LEU A 3 34.60 46.60 -14.94
CA LEU A 3 34.49 45.15 -14.72
C LEU A 3 33.71 44.80 -13.44
N ILE A 4 33.84 45.62 -12.40
CA ILE A 4 33.17 45.42 -11.11
C ILE A 4 31.67 45.73 -11.24
N ALA A 5 31.31 46.77 -12.01
CA ALA A 5 29.93 47.13 -12.27
C ALA A 5 29.16 46.07 -13.10
N LEU A 6 29.86 45.28 -13.92
CA LEU A 6 29.30 44.14 -14.66
C LEU A 6 29.21 42.86 -13.82
N LEU A 7 30.14 42.64 -12.88
CA LEU A 7 30.15 41.43 -12.04
C LEU A 7 29.09 41.43 -10.93
N VAL A 8 28.84 42.60 -10.32
CA VAL A 8 27.89 42.76 -9.20
C VAL A 8 26.46 42.30 -9.55
N PRO A 9 25.85 42.63 -10.71
CA PRO A 9 24.53 42.13 -11.08
C PRO A 9 24.51 40.67 -11.53
N LEU A 10 25.67 40.07 -11.87
CA LEU A 10 25.76 38.66 -12.26
C LEU A 10 25.88 37.73 -11.04
N LEU A 11 26.46 38.19 -9.93
CA LEU A 11 26.62 37.41 -8.70
C LEU A 11 25.32 36.78 -8.16
N PRO A 12 24.17 37.49 -8.09
CA PRO A 12 22.90 36.89 -7.66
C PRO A 12 22.43 35.77 -8.59
N THR A 13 22.63 35.96 -9.90
CA THR A 13 22.25 34.96 -10.91
C THR A 13 23.14 33.72 -10.84
N ILE A 14 24.45 33.90 -10.63
CA ILE A 14 25.42 32.81 -10.45
C ILE A 14 25.11 32.05 -9.16
N PHE A 15 24.81 32.75 -8.06
CA PHE A 15 24.43 32.12 -6.80
C PHE A 15 23.12 31.34 -6.92
N MET A 16 22.10 31.88 -7.59
CA MET A 16 20.83 31.21 -7.81
C MET A 16 21.00 29.95 -8.70
N VAL A 17 21.75 30.06 -9.80
CA VAL A 17 22.07 28.92 -10.69
C VAL A 17 22.91 27.87 -9.96
N SER A 18 23.88 28.27 -9.15
CA SER A 18 24.69 27.37 -8.32
C SER A 18 23.85 26.65 -7.27
N SER A 19 22.92 27.33 -6.61
CA SER A 19 22.02 26.74 -5.62
C SER A 19 21.09 25.70 -6.26
N LEU A 20 20.51 26.02 -7.42
CA LEU A 20 19.72 25.07 -8.21
C LEU A 20 20.55 23.88 -8.67
N TYR A 21 21.77 24.10 -9.14
CA TYR A 21 22.68 23.04 -9.56
C TYR A 21 23.05 22.12 -8.41
N CYS A 22 23.42 22.65 -7.23
CA CYS A 22 23.68 21.87 -6.03
C CYS A 22 22.46 21.04 -5.59
N GLY A 23 21.25 21.61 -5.69
CA GLY A 23 20.01 20.90 -5.40
C GLY A 23 19.78 19.71 -6.35
N ILE A 24 19.94 19.93 -7.67
CA ILE A 24 19.79 18.87 -8.68
C ILE A 24 20.84 17.76 -8.48
N VAL A 25 22.11 18.13 -8.24
CA VAL A 25 23.19 17.17 -7.97
C VAL A 25 22.91 16.37 -6.70
N SER A 26 22.40 17.01 -5.64
CA SER A 26 22.02 16.34 -4.41
C SER A 26 20.91 15.31 -4.64
N ILE A 27 19.86 15.66 -5.40
CA ILE A 27 18.77 14.75 -5.75
C ILE A 27 19.30 13.55 -6.54
N LEU A 28 20.11 13.79 -7.57
CA LEU A 28 20.70 12.72 -8.38
C LEU A 28 21.60 11.80 -7.57
N CYS A 29 22.42 12.38 -6.67
CA CYS A 29 23.29 11.61 -5.79
C CYS A 29 22.48 10.75 -4.81
N HIS A 30 21.40 11.30 -4.25
CA HIS A 30 20.50 10.56 -3.36
C HIS A 30 19.81 9.41 -4.11
N GLN A 31 19.31 9.65 -5.32
CA GLN A 31 18.71 8.61 -6.16
C GLN A 31 19.71 7.51 -6.52
N ALA A 32 20.94 7.88 -6.88
CA ALA A 32 22.01 6.91 -7.17
C ALA A 32 22.40 6.09 -5.95
N LEU A 33 22.47 6.73 -4.76
CA LEU A 33 22.75 6.06 -3.50
C LEU A 33 21.62 5.09 -3.12
N ALA A 34 20.36 5.53 -3.18
CA ALA A 34 19.21 4.68 -2.90
C ALA A 34 19.14 3.48 -3.86
N TRP A 35 19.41 3.70 -5.15
CA TRP A 35 19.53 2.62 -6.13
C TRP A 35 20.66 1.64 -5.79
N ALA A 36 21.84 2.14 -5.42
CA ALA A 36 22.96 1.29 -5.01
C ALA A 36 22.64 0.50 -3.73
N LEU A 37 21.97 1.13 -2.76
CA LEU A 37 21.50 0.49 -1.54
C LEU A 37 20.47 -0.60 -1.83
N ARG A 38 19.58 -0.42 -2.80
CA ARG A 38 18.62 -1.46 -3.23
C ARG A 38 19.28 -2.65 -3.92
N LEU A 39 20.45 -2.46 -4.54
CA LEU A 39 21.21 -3.56 -5.14
C LEU A 39 22.02 -4.37 -4.12
N VAL A 40 22.50 -3.69 -3.07
CA VAL A 40 23.27 -4.32 -1.99
C VAL A 40 22.36 -4.84 -0.87
N GLY A 41 21.21 -4.20 -0.70
CA GLY A 41 20.17 -4.59 0.25
C GLY A 41 19.57 -5.93 -0.18
N GLY A 42 19.47 -6.85 0.78
CA GLY A 42 18.76 -8.11 0.56
C GLY A 42 17.28 -7.86 0.21
N GLU A 43 16.61 -8.89 -0.32
CA GLU A 43 15.15 -8.88 -0.43
C GLU A 43 14.54 -8.49 0.92
N ALA A 44 13.64 -7.50 0.93
CA ALA A 44 12.88 -7.25 2.15
C ALA A 44 12.07 -8.51 2.44
N CYS A 45 12.24 -9.03 3.64
CA CYS A 45 11.32 -10.04 4.14
C CYS A 45 10.39 -9.40 5.16
N VAL A 46 9.26 -10.05 5.43
CA VAL A 46 8.25 -9.57 6.36
C VAL A 46 8.87 -9.22 7.72
N LYS A 47 9.84 -10.02 8.21
CA LYS A 47 10.52 -9.79 9.49
C LYS A 47 11.36 -8.51 9.51
N SER A 48 12.18 -8.28 8.49
CA SER A 48 13.06 -7.09 8.45
C SER A 48 12.24 -5.81 8.34
N THR A 49 11.19 -5.85 7.51
CA THR A 49 10.23 -4.76 7.36
C THR A 49 9.52 -4.48 8.67
N HIS A 50 9.01 -5.53 9.33
CA HIS A 50 8.34 -5.43 10.63
C HIS A 50 9.22 -4.75 11.67
N VAL A 51 10.45 -5.25 11.88
CA VAL A 51 11.38 -4.70 12.88
C VAL A 51 11.63 -3.21 12.63
N PHE A 52 11.84 -2.83 11.37
CA PHE A 52 12.07 -1.44 11.02
C PHE A 52 10.84 -0.57 11.30
N VAL A 53 9.66 -0.97 10.82
CA VAL A 53 8.44 -0.17 10.95
C VAL A 53 8.02 -0.06 12.41
N PHE A 54 7.96 -1.18 13.12
CA PHE A 54 7.59 -1.25 14.53
C PHE A 54 8.49 -0.32 15.37
N SER A 55 9.80 -0.32 15.13
CA SER A 55 10.75 0.46 15.95
C SER A 55 10.76 1.96 15.65
N ASN A 56 10.34 2.37 14.45
CA ASN A 56 10.50 3.75 13.98
C ASN A 56 9.17 4.50 13.80
N CYS A 57 8.03 3.82 13.82
CA CYS A 57 6.73 4.46 13.70
C CYS A 57 6.26 5.10 15.02
N THR A 58 5.31 6.04 14.92
CA THR A 58 4.57 6.53 16.08
C THR A 58 3.34 5.64 16.33
N HIS A 59 3.34 4.92 17.45
CA HIS A 59 2.23 4.05 17.83
C HIS A 59 0.92 4.84 17.97
N GLY A 60 -0.18 4.24 17.52
CA GLY A 60 -1.52 4.84 17.49
C GLY A 60 -1.73 5.84 16.35
N LYS A 61 -0.74 6.04 15.46
CA LYS A 61 -0.87 6.91 14.28
C LYS A 61 -0.65 6.10 13.01
N GLY A 62 -1.74 5.66 12.39
CA GLY A 62 -1.71 4.91 11.13
C GLY A 62 -0.90 5.58 10.01
N ASP A 63 -1.01 6.91 9.86
CA ASP A 63 -0.22 7.64 8.85
C ASP A 63 1.29 7.56 9.11
N SER A 64 1.72 7.62 10.38
CA SER A 64 3.14 7.46 10.72
C SER A 64 3.64 6.05 10.43
N VAL A 65 2.82 5.03 10.62
CA VAL A 65 3.17 3.64 10.25
C VAL A 65 3.39 3.53 8.74
N LEU A 66 2.50 4.11 7.94
CA LEU A 66 2.59 4.12 6.48
C LEU A 66 3.80 4.90 5.97
N GLU A 67 4.07 6.07 6.54
CA GLU A 67 5.27 6.87 6.24
C GLU A 67 6.55 6.08 6.53
N THR A 68 6.60 5.31 7.62
CA THR A 68 7.77 4.47 7.95
C THR A 68 7.93 3.30 6.98
N PHE A 69 6.84 2.71 6.47
CA PHE A 69 6.92 1.73 5.38
C PHE A 69 7.49 2.34 4.10
N ASP A 70 7.02 3.53 3.73
CA ASP A 70 7.49 4.25 2.54
C ASP A 70 8.99 4.56 2.67
N LEU A 71 9.43 5.02 3.85
CA LEU A 71 10.85 5.24 4.17
C LEU A 71 11.68 3.96 4.04
N TYR A 72 11.17 2.82 4.50
CA TYR A 72 11.87 1.53 4.36
C TYR A 72 12.04 1.14 2.88
N ALA A 73 11.00 1.37 2.09
CA ALA A 73 10.98 1.08 0.65
C ALA A 73 11.89 2.00 -0.19
N GLU A 74 12.36 3.14 0.36
CA GLU A 74 13.36 3.97 -0.33
C GLU A 74 14.69 3.22 -0.51
N THR A 75 15.08 2.41 0.47
CA THR A 75 16.39 1.74 0.52
C THR A 75 16.31 0.23 0.34
N HIS A 76 15.14 -0.37 0.50
CA HIS A 76 14.90 -1.81 0.36
C HIS A 76 13.84 -2.10 -0.71
N GLN A 77 13.91 -3.27 -1.34
CA GLN A 77 12.85 -3.71 -2.26
C GLN A 77 11.60 -4.07 -1.47
N SER A 78 10.46 -3.45 -1.76
CA SER A 78 9.20 -3.76 -1.05
C SER A 78 8.50 -4.97 -1.66
N LEU A 79 7.86 -5.77 -0.81
CA LEU A 79 6.94 -6.85 -1.21
C LEU A 79 5.50 -6.35 -1.45
N CYS A 80 5.19 -5.13 -1.02
CA CYS A 80 3.84 -4.54 -1.11
C CYS A 80 3.76 -3.50 -2.23
N ILE A 81 2.53 -3.13 -2.59
CA ILE A 81 2.26 -1.93 -3.38
C ILE A 81 3.04 -0.71 -2.86
N GLY A 82 3.62 0.08 -3.77
CA GLY A 82 4.31 1.32 -3.43
C GLY A 82 3.35 2.50 -3.17
N PRO A 83 3.85 3.66 -2.70
CA PRO A 83 3.02 4.80 -2.31
C PRO A 83 2.13 5.33 -3.44
N GLN A 84 2.66 5.39 -4.67
CA GLN A 84 1.91 5.84 -5.86
C GLN A 84 0.67 4.98 -6.12
N ILE A 85 0.83 3.66 -5.96
CA ILE A 85 -0.26 2.72 -6.07
C ILE A 85 -1.19 2.83 -4.86
N GLY A 86 -0.62 2.99 -3.67
CA GLY A 86 -1.37 3.18 -2.43
C GLY A 86 -2.30 4.38 -2.49
N GLU A 87 -1.93 5.47 -3.16
CA GLU A 87 -2.80 6.64 -3.37
C GLU A 87 -4.01 6.30 -4.26
N ILE A 88 -3.81 5.52 -5.32
CA ILE A 88 -4.91 5.03 -6.16
C ILE A 88 -5.86 4.16 -5.33
N LEU A 89 -5.31 3.26 -4.51
CA LEU A 89 -6.10 2.45 -3.59
C LEU A 89 -6.91 3.34 -2.62
N ASP A 90 -6.28 4.38 -2.06
CA ASP A 90 -6.96 5.31 -1.16
C ASP A 90 -8.14 6.00 -1.84
N ASP A 91 -7.97 6.45 -3.08
CA ASP A 91 -9.01 7.12 -3.85
C ASP A 91 -10.19 6.18 -4.17
N VAL A 92 -9.89 4.92 -4.49
CA VAL A 92 -10.95 3.92 -4.70
C VAL A 92 -11.72 3.68 -3.40
N VAL A 93 -11.04 3.47 -2.26
CA VAL A 93 -11.72 3.24 -0.96
C VAL A 93 -12.60 4.43 -0.57
N LYS A 94 -12.11 5.67 -0.76
CA LYS A 94 -12.89 6.89 -0.49
C LYS A 94 -14.12 7.00 -1.38
N SER A 95 -14.02 6.56 -2.64
CA SER A 95 -15.13 6.61 -3.59
C SER A 95 -16.18 5.53 -3.34
N VAL A 96 -15.75 4.29 -3.07
CA VAL A 96 -16.62 3.12 -2.87
C VAL A 96 -17.22 3.11 -1.46
N ARG A 97 -16.47 3.58 -0.46
CA ARG A 97 -16.83 3.54 0.98
C ARG A 97 -17.28 2.15 1.44
N PRO A 98 -16.45 1.11 1.23
CA PRO A 98 -16.84 -0.28 1.46
C PRO A 98 -17.05 -0.57 2.95
N LEU A 99 -18.07 -1.36 3.29
CA LEU A 99 -18.26 -1.88 4.65
C LEU A 99 -17.50 -3.19 4.86
N TRP A 100 -17.40 -4.03 3.83
CA TRP A 100 -16.66 -5.29 3.87
C TRP A 100 -15.59 -5.30 2.78
N VAL A 101 -14.33 -5.42 3.22
CA VAL A 101 -13.16 -5.53 2.34
C VAL A 101 -12.49 -6.88 2.54
N LEU A 102 -12.19 -7.57 1.44
CA LEU A 102 -11.37 -8.77 1.43
C LEU A 102 -10.02 -8.46 0.78
N GLU A 103 -8.94 -8.69 1.52
CA GLU A 103 -7.58 -8.66 1.00
C GLU A 103 -7.07 -10.08 0.80
N LEU A 104 -6.89 -10.46 -0.46
CA LEU A 104 -6.29 -11.73 -0.84
C LEU A 104 -4.78 -11.57 -0.83
N ARG A 105 -4.18 -11.91 0.32
CA ARG A 105 -2.75 -11.83 0.69
C ARG A 105 -2.36 -10.57 1.46
N MET A 106 -2.26 -10.72 2.77
CA MET A 106 -1.50 -9.80 3.61
C MET A 106 -0.02 -10.16 3.58
N HIS A 107 0.84 -9.18 3.27
CA HIS A 107 2.28 -9.27 3.47
C HIS A 107 2.65 -8.69 4.84
N CYS A 108 3.28 -7.52 4.90
CA CYS A 108 3.66 -6.86 6.16
C CYS A 108 2.59 -5.90 6.72
N GLY A 109 1.40 -5.86 6.12
CA GLY A 109 0.27 -5.03 6.60
C GLY A 109 0.20 -3.60 6.07
N TYR A 110 1.04 -3.24 5.10
CA TYR A 110 1.02 -1.90 4.47
C TYR A 110 -0.33 -1.57 3.81
N SER A 111 -0.78 -2.42 2.89
CA SER A 111 -2.07 -2.29 2.20
C SER A 111 -3.24 -2.38 3.18
N SER A 112 -3.17 -3.31 4.14
CA SER A 112 -4.17 -3.46 5.20
C SER A 112 -4.32 -2.18 6.03
N GLY A 113 -3.20 -1.53 6.40
CA GLY A 113 -3.20 -0.25 7.12
C GLY A 113 -3.82 0.89 6.29
N ARG A 114 -3.52 0.95 4.98
CA ARG A 114 -4.15 1.92 4.06
C ARG A 114 -5.65 1.72 3.94
N LEU A 115 -6.11 0.48 3.85
CA LEU A 115 -7.54 0.15 3.82
C LEU A 115 -8.21 0.57 5.14
N LEU A 116 -7.70 0.09 6.28
CA LEU A 116 -8.30 0.29 7.60
C LEU A 116 -8.46 1.76 7.98
N ARG A 117 -7.50 2.64 7.63
CA ARG A 117 -7.62 4.08 7.95
C ARG A 117 -8.76 4.79 7.19
N LEU A 118 -9.19 4.24 6.06
CA LEU A 118 -10.17 4.86 5.16
C LEU A 118 -11.54 4.19 5.19
N LEU A 119 -11.69 3.07 5.90
CA LEU A 119 -12.99 2.42 6.04
C LEU A 119 -13.99 3.35 6.76
N PRO A 120 -15.27 3.37 6.32
CA PRO A 120 -16.33 4.04 7.05
C PRO A 120 -16.53 3.42 8.43
N HIS A 121 -17.24 4.13 9.31
CA HIS A 121 -17.60 3.59 10.62
C HIS A 121 -18.34 2.25 10.49
N GLY A 122 -17.86 1.24 11.21
CA GLY A 122 -18.39 -0.13 11.15
C GLY A 122 -17.82 -0.97 10.01
N GLY A 123 -16.98 -0.39 9.15
CA GLY A 123 -16.26 -1.12 8.11
C GLY A 123 -15.28 -2.13 8.70
N ARG A 124 -15.09 -3.24 7.98
CA ARG A 124 -14.27 -4.37 8.39
C ARG A 124 -13.38 -4.81 7.24
N LEU A 125 -12.13 -5.10 7.59
CA LEU A 125 -11.15 -5.71 6.70
C LEU A 125 -10.97 -7.18 7.10
N ILE A 126 -11.01 -8.05 6.12
CA ILE A 126 -10.69 -9.47 6.22
C ILE A 126 -9.47 -9.70 5.33
N THR A 127 -8.45 -10.35 5.86
CA THR A 127 -7.22 -10.59 5.11
C THR A 127 -6.91 -12.08 5.10
N VAL A 128 -6.60 -12.62 3.93
CA VAL A 128 -6.06 -13.98 3.81
C VAL A 128 -4.54 -13.91 3.96
N VAL A 129 -3.98 -14.66 4.90
CA VAL A 129 -2.54 -14.71 5.15
C VAL A 129 -1.98 -16.10 4.82
N LEU A 130 -0.79 -16.16 4.20
CA LEU A 130 -0.22 -17.41 3.70
C LEU A 130 0.41 -18.27 4.81
N ASP A 131 1.04 -17.63 5.79
CA ASP A 131 1.78 -18.30 6.85
C ASP A 131 1.56 -17.60 8.21
N PRO A 132 1.68 -18.33 9.32
CA PRO A 132 1.37 -17.79 10.65
C PRO A 132 2.36 -16.71 11.09
N VAL A 133 3.62 -16.74 10.66
CA VAL A 133 4.61 -15.73 11.05
C VAL A 133 4.26 -14.39 10.43
N THR A 134 3.85 -14.39 9.16
CA THR A 134 3.35 -13.19 8.49
C THR A 134 2.06 -12.68 9.14
N ALA A 135 1.18 -13.59 9.58
CA ALA A 135 -0.05 -13.21 10.27
C ALA A 135 0.23 -12.50 11.60
N ASP A 136 1.12 -13.06 12.43
CA ASP A 136 1.48 -12.50 13.74
C ASP A 136 2.12 -11.11 13.59
N LEU A 137 3.10 -10.97 12.69
CA LEU A 137 3.80 -9.71 12.46
C LEU A 137 2.88 -8.66 11.82
N GLY A 138 2.02 -9.09 10.91
CA GLY A 138 1.02 -8.24 10.30
C GLY A 138 0.03 -7.70 11.32
N GLU A 139 -0.49 -8.57 12.18
CA GLU A 139 -1.40 -8.19 13.27
C GLU A 139 -0.75 -7.19 14.22
N GLU A 140 0.51 -7.42 14.61
CA GLU A 140 1.26 -6.51 15.48
C GLU A 140 1.36 -5.09 14.88
N ILE A 141 1.69 -4.98 13.58
CA ILE A 141 1.73 -3.70 12.87
C ILE A 141 0.36 -3.02 12.84
N ILE A 142 -0.72 -3.76 12.58
CA ILE A 142 -2.06 -3.20 12.52
C ILE A 142 -2.50 -2.69 13.90
N LEU A 143 -2.20 -3.44 14.96
CA LEU A 143 -2.49 -3.02 16.33
C LEU A 143 -1.69 -1.77 16.71
N VAL A 144 -0.40 -1.71 16.35
CA VAL A 144 0.44 -0.51 16.56
C VAL A 144 -0.05 0.69 15.76
N ALA A 145 -0.61 0.49 14.57
CA ALA A 145 -1.27 1.55 13.80
C ALA A 145 -2.55 2.09 14.46
N GLY A 146 -3.09 1.38 15.47
CA GLY A 146 -4.27 1.77 16.23
C GLY A 146 -5.58 1.14 15.74
N PHE A 147 -5.51 0.12 14.88
CA PHE A 147 -6.68 -0.54 14.32
C PHE A 147 -6.96 -1.88 14.99
N LYS A 148 -8.21 -2.32 14.93
CA LYS A 148 -8.61 -3.68 15.32
C LYS A 148 -8.52 -4.58 14.09
N PHE A 149 -7.94 -5.76 14.28
CA PHE A 149 -7.70 -6.72 13.20
C PHE A 149 -8.45 -8.03 13.45
N LEU A 150 -8.94 -8.64 12.38
CA LEU A 150 -9.52 -9.98 12.39
C LEU A 150 -8.76 -10.81 11.34
N PRO A 151 -7.67 -11.49 11.73
CA PRO A 151 -6.96 -12.36 10.81
C PRO A 151 -7.88 -13.48 10.34
N SER A 152 -7.88 -13.75 9.04
CA SER A 152 -8.60 -14.88 8.43
C SER A 152 -7.58 -15.84 7.84
N SER A 153 -7.57 -17.09 8.32
CA SER A 153 -6.80 -18.14 7.64
C SER A 153 -7.50 -18.52 6.32
N ALA A 154 -6.80 -19.21 5.42
CA ALA A 154 -7.41 -19.76 4.20
C ALA A 154 -8.58 -20.74 4.51
N GLU A 155 -8.64 -21.30 5.72
CA GLU A 155 -9.76 -22.13 6.21
C GLU A 155 -10.97 -21.32 6.67
N ALA A 156 -10.88 -19.98 6.72
CA ALA A 156 -11.97 -19.11 7.11
C ALA A 156 -12.84 -18.64 5.92
N ILE A 157 -12.48 -19.01 4.68
CA ILE A 157 -13.33 -18.78 3.48
C ILE A 157 -14.75 -19.37 3.65
N PRO A 158 -14.93 -20.61 4.16
CA PRO A 158 -16.26 -21.15 4.52
C PRO A 158 -17.00 -20.35 5.58
N THR A 159 -16.27 -19.66 6.48
CA THR A 159 -16.87 -18.79 7.50
C THR A 159 -17.36 -17.46 6.91
N LEU A 160 -16.88 -17.10 5.70
CA LEU A 160 -17.35 -15.93 4.95
C LEU A 160 -18.80 -16.09 4.44
N ASN A 161 -19.33 -17.32 4.37
CA ASN A 161 -20.73 -17.59 3.94
C ASN A 161 -21.79 -17.01 4.92
N SER A 162 -21.36 -16.41 6.04
CA SER A 162 -22.23 -15.71 6.98
C SER A 162 -22.39 -14.20 6.69
N PHE A 163 -21.70 -13.65 5.69
CA PHE A 163 -21.87 -12.23 5.32
C PHE A 163 -23.12 -12.02 4.48
N SER A 164 -24.24 -11.74 5.16
CA SER A 164 -25.53 -11.43 4.52
C SER A 164 -25.47 -10.27 3.51
N ASP A 165 -24.49 -9.38 3.65
CA ASP A 165 -24.40 -8.14 2.87
C ASP A 165 -23.36 -8.22 1.74
N GLY A 166 -22.59 -9.31 1.64
CA GLY A 166 -21.55 -9.53 0.62
C GLY A 166 -20.31 -8.64 0.77
N ILE A 167 -19.24 -8.98 0.04
CA ILE A 167 -17.98 -8.22 0.00
C ILE A 167 -18.11 -7.07 -1.01
N ASN A 168 -17.83 -5.84 -0.57
CA ASN A 168 -17.94 -4.63 -1.39
C ASN A 168 -16.64 -4.30 -2.14
N LEU A 169 -15.49 -4.74 -1.61
CA LEU A 169 -14.18 -4.47 -2.21
C LEU A 169 -13.27 -5.69 -2.02
N VAL A 170 -12.63 -6.13 -3.10
CA VAL A 170 -11.62 -7.18 -3.08
C VAL A 170 -10.29 -6.60 -3.56
N LEU A 171 -9.27 -6.62 -2.69
CA LEU A 171 -7.89 -6.33 -3.05
C LEU A 171 -7.16 -7.63 -3.35
N MET A 172 -6.63 -7.75 -4.56
CA MET A 172 -5.76 -8.83 -5.01
C MET A 172 -4.35 -8.27 -5.23
N ASP A 173 -3.47 -8.49 -4.26
CA ASP A 173 -2.05 -8.11 -4.32
C ASP A 173 -1.18 -9.36 -4.16
N HIS A 174 -1.40 -10.31 -5.05
CA HIS A 174 -0.90 -11.67 -4.93
C HIS A 174 -0.40 -12.19 -6.28
N ASP A 175 -0.13 -13.48 -6.40
CA ASP A 175 0.28 -14.06 -7.68
C ASP A 175 -0.78 -13.80 -8.77
N SER A 176 -0.43 -12.95 -9.74
CA SER A 176 -1.31 -12.57 -10.84
C SER A 176 -1.86 -13.75 -11.66
N GLN A 177 -1.21 -14.92 -11.63
CA GLN A 177 -1.72 -16.12 -12.29
C GLN A 177 -2.96 -16.71 -11.58
N GLN A 178 -3.16 -16.39 -10.31
CA GLN A 178 -4.26 -16.89 -9.48
C GLN A 178 -5.47 -15.95 -9.48
N TYR A 179 -5.34 -14.69 -9.93
CA TYR A 179 -6.42 -13.69 -9.89
C TYR A 179 -7.73 -14.17 -10.51
N LEU A 180 -7.67 -14.77 -11.69
CA LEU A 180 -8.88 -15.28 -12.35
C LEU A 180 -9.50 -16.45 -11.59
N LEU A 181 -8.67 -17.36 -11.07
CA LEU A 181 -9.16 -18.54 -10.34
C LEU A 181 -9.82 -18.12 -9.03
N ASP A 182 -9.22 -17.19 -8.31
CA ASP A 182 -9.75 -16.66 -7.05
C ASP A 182 -11.03 -15.86 -7.29
N LEU A 183 -11.08 -15.04 -8.35
CA LEU A 183 -12.30 -14.30 -8.70
C LEU A 183 -13.46 -15.25 -9.01
N LEU A 184 -13.21 -16.30 -9.80
CA LEU A 184 -14.21 -17.32 -10.13
C LEU A 184 -14.66 -18.12 -8.90
N ALA A 185 -13.76 -18.35 -7.93
CA ALA A 185 -14.10 -18.99 -6.67
C ALA A 185 -15.02 -18.09 -5.81
N LEU A 186 -14.69 -16.80 -5.69
CA LEU A 186 -15.52 -15.82 -4.98
C LEU A 186 -16.91 -15.66 -5.61
N GLU A 187 -17.01 -15.69 -6.94
CA GLU A 187 -18.28 -15.66 -7.65
C GLU A 187 -19.10 -16.95 -7.41
N ARG A 188 -18.46 -18.12 -7.49
CA ARG A 188 -19.12 -19.41 -7.26
C ARG A 188 -19.69 -19.54 -5.85
N GLU A 189 -18.99 -19.03 -4.86
CA GLU A 189 -19.43 -19.05 -3.46
C GLU A 189 -20.38 -17.89 -3.11
N GLU A 190 -20.79 -17.07 -4.10
CA GLU A 190 -21.70 -15.94 -3.93
C GLU A 190 -21.23 -14.91 -2.88
N LEU A 191 -19.91 -14.77 -2.70
CA LEU A 191 -19.30 -13.90 -1.69
C LEU A 191 -19.23 -12.43 -2.12
N LEU A 192 -19.30 -12.17 -3.42
CA LEU A 192 -19.29 -10.82 -3.98
C LEU A 192 -20.68 -10.20 -3.89
N CYS A 193 -20.78 -8.92 -3.50
CA CYS A 193 -22.06 -8.22 -3.55
C CYS A 193 -22.67 -8.30 -4.96
N PRO A 194 -23.96 -8.66 -5.10
CA PRO A 194 -24.62 -8.76 -6.39
C PRO A 194 -24.56 -7.44 -7.16
N SER A 195 -24.14 -7.54 -8.43
CA SER A 195 -24.04 -6.44 -9.40
C SER A 195 -25.39 -5.81 -9.80
N GLY A 196 -26.51 -6.35 -9.30
CA GLY A 196 -27.88 -5.86 -9.56
C GLY A 196 -28.43 -4.84 -8.55
N SER A 197 -27.63 -4.43 -7.58
CA SER A 197 -28.01 -3.40 -6.61
C SER A 197 -28.01 -2.02 -7.30
N ARG A 198 -29.12 -1.27 -7.17
CA ARG A 198 -29.34 0.03 -7.87
C ARG A 198 -28.39 1.15 -7.43
N ASP A 199 -27.58 0.91 -6.40
CA ASP A 199 -26.62 1.87 -5.87
C ASP A 199 -25.23 1.55 -6.47
N PRO A 200 -24.55 2.51 -7.14
CA PRO A 200 -23.20 2.27 -7.65
C PRO A 200 -22.17 1.93 -6.56
N ALA A 201 -22.49 2.19 -5.28
CA ALA A 201 -21.66 1.82 -4.12
C ALA A 201 -21.80 0.35 -3.67
N SER A 202 -22.78 -0.40 -4.19
CA SER A 202 -23.09 -1.78 -3.74
C SER A 202 -22.64 -2.87 -4.72
N ARG A 203 -21.83 -2.51 -5.74
CA ARG A 203 -21.17 -3.47 -6.63
C ARG A 203 -19.78 -3.80 -6.07
N ALA A 204 -19.44 -5.08 -6.01
CA ALA A 204 -18.10 -5.50 -5.61
C ALA A 204 -17.06 -4.91 -6.57
N THR A 205 -16.11 -4.13 -6.03
CA THR A 205 -14.99 -3.59 -6.80
C THR A 205 -13.79 -4.51 -6.63
N THR A 206 -13.14 -4.94 -7.72
CA THR A 206 -11.90 -5.73 -7.64
C THR A 206 -10.71 -4.89 -8.08
N ILE A 207 -9.69 -4.87 -7.22
CA ILE A 207 -8.46 -4.11 -7.38
C ILE A 207 -7.31 -5.12 -7.51
N THR A 208 -6.70 -5.22 -8.70
CA THR A 208 -5.60 -6.17 -8.97
C THR A 208 -4.27 -5.45 -9.18
N HIS A 209 -3.21 -5.84 -8.47
CA HIS A 209 -1.85 -5.33 -8.71
C HIS A 209 -1.04 -6.27 -9.62
N LYS A 210 -0.33 -5.76 -10.63
CA LYS A 210 0.58 -6.58 -11.45
C LYS A 210 2.04 -6.14 -11.20
N PRO A 211 2.91 -6.96 -10.59
CA PRO A 211 4.27 -6.53 -10.23
C PRO A 211 5.18 -6.21 -11.44
N ALA A 212 4.89 -6.76 -12.63
CA ALA A 212 5.70 -6.53 -13.84
C ALA A 212 5.31 -5.26 -14.63
N CYS A 213 4.18 -4.65 -14.32
CA CYS A 213 3.65 -3.43 -14.93
C CYS A 213 2.84 -2.77 -13.83
N SER A 214 3.37 -1.73 -13.18
CA SER A 214 2.71 -0.93 -12.14
C SER A 214 1.39 -0.30 -12.61
N LEU A 215 0.41 -1.14 -12.94
CA LEU A 215 -0.90 -0.84 -13.47
C LEU A 215 -1.94 -1.62 -12.66
N PHE A 216 -2.96 -0.91 -12.19
CA PHE A 216 -4.21 -1.50 -11.74
C PHE A 216 -5.15 -1.65 -12.91
N THR A 217 -5.83 -2.79 -12.94
CA THR A 217 -7.05 -2.96 -13.72
C THR A 217 -8.20 -2.95 -12.73
N LEU A 218 -9.10 -1.97 -12.84
CA LEU A 218 -10.42 -2.09 -12.22
C LEU A 218 -11.21 -3.10 -13.05
N GLY A 219 -11.50 -4.25 -12.46
CA GLY A 219 -12.45 -5.23 -12.99
C GLY A 219 -13.86 -4.89 -12.48
N LEU A 220 -14.84 -4.92 -13.39
CA LEU A 220 -16.26 -4.71 -13.15
C LEU A 220 -17.04 -6.02 -13.15
#